data_AF-A0A3B9WV93-F1
#
_entry.id   AF-A0A3B9WV93-F1
#
_cell.length_a   1.000
_cell.length_b   1.000
_cell.length_c   1.000
_cell.angle_alpha   90.00
_cell.angle_beta   90.00
_cell.angle_gamma   90.00
#
_symmetry.space_group_name_H-M   'P 1'
#
loop_
_entity.id
_entity.type
_entity.pdbx_description
1 polymer ?
#
loop_
_entity_poly.entity_id
_entity_poly.type
_entity_poly.pdbx_seq_one_letter_code
_entity_poly.pdbx_strand_id
1 'polypeptide(L)'
;MYGSGGRTVAGMLSERLGIPFYDKDLVRLASEDSGINEALFVNADEKVRNSKIFRIAKSVYNGEIIPPESKDFTSNRNLFNFQAKIIKKLAETESCVIVGRCAEYVLKDYDNVLSVLIHAPLDFCYEKAAEKVSLTGRELEDYVNRINRQKEEYHMFYTGRPWYDARNYDLC
;
A
#
# COMPACT_ATOMS: atom_id res chain seq x y z
N MET A 1 5.28 -2.27 8.79
CA MET A 1 4.51 -2.78 9.95
C MET A 1 3.57 -1.72 10.56
N TYR A 2 2.37 -2.06 11.04
CA TYR A 2 1.51 -1.12 11.78
C TYR A 2 2.10 -0.82 13.16
N GLY A 3 2.03 0.42 13.63
CA GLY A 3 2.66 0.85 14.89
C GLY A 3 4.16 1.18 14.79
N SER A 4 4.86 0.77 13.72
CA SER A 4 6.31 1.00 13.56
C SER A 4 6.77 2.44 13.36
N GLY A 5 5.85 3.41 13.23
CA GLY A 5 6.21 4.80 12.93
C GLY A 5 6.49 5.10 11.45
N GLY A 6 6.34 4.15 10.52
CA GLY A 6 6.63 4.38 9.10
C GLY A 6 5.90 5.57 8.46
N ARG A 7 4.63 5.83 8.83
CA ARG A 7 3.92 7.05 8.38
C ARG A 7 4.56 8.32 8.96
N THR A 8 4.96 8.28 10.24
CA THR A 8 5.58 9.43 10.91
C THR A 8 6.91 9.78 10.24
N VAL A 9 7.76 8.77 9.99
CA VAL A 9 9.03 8.95 9.27
C VAL A 9 8.78 9.53 7.87
N ALA A 10 7.81 9.01 7.13
CA ALA A 10 7.45 9.52 5.81
C ALA A 10 7.01 10.99 5.84
N GLY A 11 6.16 11.38 6.80
CA GLY A 11 5.73 12.77 6.99
C GLY A 11 6.90 13.70 7.33
N MET A 12 7.76 13.30 8.28
CA MET A 12 8.95 14.06 8.64
C MET A 12 9.91 14.23 7.47
N LEU A 13 10.08 13.19 6.64
CA LEU A 13 10.92 13.24 5.45
C LEU A 13 10.34 14.20 4.41
N SER A 14 9.04 14.11 4.15
CA SER A 14 8.31 15.01 3.24
C SER A 14 8.46 16.47 3.67
N GLU A 15 8.24 16.78 4.95
CA GLU A 15 8.42 18.14 5.49
C GLU A 15 9.86 18.62 5.35
N ARG A 16 10.83 17.76 5.71
CA ARG A 16 12.25 18.11 5.66
C ARG A 16 12.74 18.40 4.23
N LEU A 17 12.25 17.65 3.25
CA LEU A 17 12.64 17.79 1.85
C LEU A 17 11.78 18.80 1.08
N GLY A 18 10.64 19.23 1.65
CA GLY A 18 9.69 20.11 0.97
C GLY A 18 9.00 19.45 -0.23
N ILE A 19 8.78 18.14 -0.19
CA ILE A 19 8.16 17.37 -1.27
C ILE A 19 6.82 16.75 -0.83
N PRO A 20 5.85 16.51 -1.73
CA PRO A 20 4.55 15.95 -1.36
C PRO A 20 4.64 14.55 -0.73
N PHE A 21 3.66 14.24 0.12
CA PHE A 21 3.48 12.94 0.74
C PHE A 21 2.14 12.31 0.33
N TYR A 22 2.19 11.11 -0.24
CA TYR A 22 1.02 10.37 -0.71
C TYR A 22 0.81 9.05 0.05
N ASP A 23 -0.41 8.85 0.55
CA ASP A 23 -0.84 7.59 1.16
C ASP A 23 -2.23 7.12 0.71
N LYS A 24 -3.30 7.65 1.30
CA LYS A 24 -4.71 7.34 1.01
C LYS A 24 -5.17 8.17 -0.17
N ASP A 25 -4.57 9.33 -0.38
CA ASP A 25 -4.80 10.20 -1.53
C ASP A 25 -4.59 9.49 -2.87
N LEU A 26 -3.76 8.45 -2.94
CA LEU A 26 -3.59 7.65 -4.15
C LEU A 26 -4.90 7.03 -4.66
N VAL A 27 -5.81 6.67 -3.74
CA VAL A 27 -7.12 6.11 -4.08
C VAL A 27 -8.01 7.18 -4.72
N ARG A 28 -8.02 8.37 -4.12
CA ARG A 28 -8.76 9.52 -4.63
C ARG A 28 -8.24 9.96 -6.00
N LEU A 29 -6.92 10.10 -6.16
CA LEU A 29 -6.29 10.43 -7.44
C LEU A 29 -6.58 9.38 -8.52
N ALA A 30 -6.59 8.10 -8.16
CA ALA A 30 -6.98 7.03 -9.09
C ALA A 30 -8.45 7.12 -9.49
N SER A 31 -9.34 7.45 -8.55
CA SER A 31 -10.76 7.69 -8.81
C SER A 31 -10.98 8.87 -9.76
N GLU A 32 -10.28 9.98 -9.54
CA GLU A 32 -10.34 11.18 -10.39
C GLU A 32 -9.84 10.90 -11.81
N ASP A 33 -8.74 10.15 -11.96
CA ASP A 33 -8.17 9.80 -13.28
C ASP A 33 -9.01 8.78 -14.05
N SER A 34 -9.58 7.78 -13.36
CA SER A 34 -10.30 6.69 -14.02
C SER A 34 -11.80 6.96 -14.20
N GLY A 35 -12.35 7.96 -13.52
CA GLY A 35 -13.80 8.20 -13.43
C GLY A 35 -14.57 7.13 -12.66
N ILE A 36 -13.88 6.23 -11.97
CA ILE A 36 -14.50 5.16 -11.17
C ILE A 36 -14.74 5.69 -9.75
N ASN A 37 -15.89 5.36 -9.16
CA ASN A 37 -16.22 5.78 -7.80
C ASN A 37 -15.16 5.29 -6.78
N GLU A 38 -14.67 6.21 -5.94
CA GLU A 38 -13.66 5.95 -4.91
C GLU A 38 -14.00 4.75 -4.01
N ALA A 39 -15.28 4.56 -3.67
CA ALA A 39 -15.73 3.45 -2.83
C ALA A 39 -15.43 2.08 -3.46
N LEU A 40 -15.37 1.97 -4.79
CA LEU A 40 -15.00 0.70 -5.43
C LEU A 40 -13.54 0.34 -5.16
N PHE A 41 -12.63 1.31 -5.17
CA PHE A 41 -11.23 1.09 -4.81
C PHE A 41 -11.07 0.69 -3.34
N VAL A 42 -11.75 1.40 -2.43
CA VAL A 42 -11.73 1.09 -0.99
C VAL A 42 -12.25 -0.33 -0.75
N ASN A 43 -13.39 -0.68 -1.35
CA ASN A 43 -13.99 -2.01 -1.23
C ASN A 43 -13.10 -3.11 -1.83
N ALA A 44 -12.40 -2.83 -2.93
CA ALA A 44 -11.48 -3.78 -3.54
C ALA A 44 -10.29 -4.09 -2.61
N ASP A 45 -9.69 -3.05 -2.02
CA ASP A 45 -8.62 -3.21 -1.03
C ASP A 45 -9.10 -4.03 0.18
N GLU A 46 -10.29 -3.73 0.71
CA GLU A 46 -10.88 -4.45 1.84
C GLU A 46 -11.18 -5.92 1.50
N LYS A 47 -11.68 -6.21 0.30
CA LYS A 47 -11.94 -7.59 -0.15
C LYS A 47 -10.66 -8.41 -0.21
N VAL A 48 -9.55 -7.84 -0.70
CA VAL A 48 -8.25 -8.53 -0.72
C VAL A 48 -7.78 -8.81 0.72
N ARG A 49 -7.96 -7.85 1.63
CA ARG A 49 -7.58 -7.97 3.05
C ARG A 49 -8.41 -8.99 3.84
N ASN A 50 -9.67 -9.23 3.46
CA ASN A 50 -10.60 -10.03 4.28
C ASN A 50 -10.87 -11.44 3.72
N SER A 51 -10.49 -11.73 2.48
CA SER A 51 -10.83 -13.00 1.84
C SER A 51 -9.71 -14.05 1.95
N LYS A 52 -10.05 -15.21 2.54
CA LYS A 52 -9.18 -16.39 2.62
C LYS A 52 -8.91 -17.01 1.23
N ILE A 53 -9.75 -16.75 0.23
CA ILE A 53 -9.67 -17.32 -1.13
C ILE A 53 -8.51 -16.70 -1.93
N PHE A 54 -8.19 -15.43 -1.68
CA PHE A 54 -7.06 -14.74 -2.33
C PHE A 54 -5.68 -15.21 -1.84
N ARG A 55 -5.62 -16.18 -0.91
CA ARG A 55 -4.35 -16.82 -0.53
C ARG A 55 -3.79 -17.76 -1.60
N ILE A 56 -4.62 -18.19 -2.56
CA ILE A 56 -4.24 -19.16 -3.61
C ILE A 56 -4.13 -18.46 -4.98
N ALA A 57 -5.03 -17.53 -5.30
CA ALA A 57 -4.98 -16.76 -6.54
C ALA A 57 -4.01 -15.57 -6.38
N LYS A 58 -3.02 -15.44 -7.28
CA LYS A 58 -2.18 -14.24 -7.39
C LYS A 58 -2.65 -13.39 -8.57
N SER A 59 -2.75 -12.08 -8.37
CA SER A 59 -2.98 -11.11 -9.45
C SER A 59 -1.75 -10.23 -9.57
N VAL A 60 -0.62 -10.85 -9.93
CA VAL A 60 0.65 -10.14 -10.05
C VAL A 60 0.49 -9.01 -11.05
N TYR A 61 0.81 -7.79 -10.61
CA TYR A 61 0.75 -6.61 -11.44
C TYR A 61 1.62 -6.77 -12.68
N ASN A 62 1.01 -6.52 -13.85
CA ASN A 62 1.65 -6.64 -15.16
C ASN A 62 1.59 -5.34 -15.99
N GLY A 63 1.01 -4.25 -15.45
CA GLY A 63 1.02 -2.94 -16.10
C GLY A 63 -0.18 -2.60 -17.00
N GLU A 64 -1.07 -3.54 -17.30
CA GLU A 64 -2.11 -3.34 -18.33
C GLU A 64 -3.43 -2.82 -17.74
N ILE A 65 -3.89 -1.66 -18.20
CA ILE A 65 -5.22 -1.15 -17.86
C ILE A 65 -6.26 -1.81 -18.76
N ILE A 66 -7.27 -2.39 -18.13
CA ILE A 66 -8.45 -2.93 -18.81
C ILE A 66 -9.34 -1.75 -19.24
N PRO A 67 -9.78 -1.69 -20.51
CA PRO A 67 -10.55 -0.56 -21.03
C PRO A 67 -12.00 -0.52 -20.49
N PRO A 68 -12.67 0.64 -20.54
CA PRO A 68 -14.05 0.83 -20.05
C PRO A 68 -15.08 -0.13 -20.66
N GLU A 69 -14.86 -0.56 -21.90
CA GLU A 69 -15.76 -1.46 -22.63
C GLU A 69 -15.79 -2.89 -22.06
N SER A 70 -14.80 -3.24 -21.24
CA SER A 70 -14.68 -4.58 -20.65
C SER A 70 -15.55 -4.72 -19.42
N LYS A 71 -16.14 -5.92 -19.25
CA LYS A 71 -16.83 -6.29 -18.01
C LYS A 71 -15.92 -6.29 -16.78
N ASP A 72 -14.61 -6.40 -16.99
CA ASP A 72 -13.60 -6.42 -15.92
C ASP A 72 -13.03 -5.03 -15.60
N PHE A 73 -13.61 -3.96 -16.17
CA PHE A 73 -13.14 -2.58 -15.98
C PHE A 73 -13.07 -2.18 -14.50
N THR A 74 -14.02 -2.61 -13.68
CA THR A 74 -14.07 -2.32 -12.23
C THR A 74 -13.57 -3.48 -11.37
N SER A 75 -12.87 -4.45 -11.97
CA SER A 75 -12.28 -5.58 -11.23
C SER A 75 -11.19 -5.08 -10.25
N ASN A 76 -11.00 -5.79 -9.13
CA ASN A 76 -9.96 -5.46 -8.15
C ASN A 76 -8.56 -5.31 -8.80
N ARG A 77 -8.25 -6.15 -9.79
CA ARG A 77 -7.01 -6.08 -10.56
C ARG A 77 -6.91 -4.75 -11.30
N ASN A 78 -7.95 -4.35 -12.02
CA ASN A 78 -7.90 -3.10 -12.78
C ASN A 78 -7.87 -1.87 -11.87
N LEU A 79 -8.56 -1.91 -10.73
CA LEU A 79 -8.49 -0.86 -9.71
C LEU A 79 -7.06 -0.70 -9.17
N PHE A 80 -6.34 -1.80 -8.93
CA PHE A 80 -4.92 -1.74 -8.60
C PHE A 80 -4.08 -1.19 -9.77
N ASN A 81 -4.39 -1.56 -11.02
CA ASN A 81 -3.67 -1.03 -12.18
C ASN A 81 -3.81 0.49 -12.32
N PHE A 82 -4.98 1.07 -12.00
CA PHE A 82 -5.14 2.51 -11.91
C PHE A 82 -4.33 3.13 -10.77
N GLN A 83 -4.30 2.52 -9.58
CA GLN A 83 -3.41 2.98 -8.49
C GLN A 83 -1.94 2.97 -8.93
N ALA A 84 -1.49 1.90 -9.59
CA ALA A 84 -0.13 1.79 -10.11
C ALA A 84 0.18 2.81 -11.21
N LYS A 85 -0.79 3.13 -12.08
CA LYS A 85 -0.68 4.21 -13.07
C LYS A 85 -0.44 5.56 -12.40
N ILE A 86 -1.18 5.87 -11.33
CA ILE A 86 -1.00 7.12 -10.57
C ILE A 86 0.38 7.16 -9.93
N ILE A 87 0.82 6.07 -9.29
CA ILE A 87 2.16 5.99 -8.66
C ILE A 87 3.27 6.28 -9.69
N LYS A 88 3.20 5.64 -10.87
CA LYS A 88 4.15 5.88 -11.97
C LYS A 88 4.12 7.32 -12.47
N LYS A 89 2.92 7.86 -12.69
CA LYS A 89 2.74 9.25 -13.11
C LYS A 89 3.37 10.22 -12.12
N LEU A 90 3.15 10.03 -10.82
CA LEU A 90 3.76 10.86 -9.78
C LEU A 90 5.29 10.80 -9.84
N ALA A 91 5.88 9.60 -9.95
CA ALA A 91 7.33 9.41 -10.04
C ALA A 91 7.96 10.04 -11.30
N GLU A 92 7.19 10.19 -12.38
CA GLU A 92 7.61 10.86 -13.62
C GLU A 92 7.47 12.38 -13.57
N THR A 93 6.54 12.89 -12.76
CA THR A 93 6.20 14.32 -12.74
C THR A 93 6.85 15.10 -11.60
N GLU A 94 7.07 14.48 -10.44
CA GLU A 94 7.59 15.17 -9.26
C GLU A 94 8.33 14.25 -8.29
N SER A 95 9.21 14.84 -7.49
CA SER A 95 9.76 14.16 -6.31
C SER A 95 8.66 14.06 -5.24
N CYS A 96 8.45 12.89 -4.65
CA CYS A 96 7.46 12.69 -3.60
C CYS A 96 7.81 11.52 -2.67
N VAL A 97 7.15 11.47 -1.52
CA VAL A 97 7.18 10.32 -0.60
C VAL A 97 5.88 9.54 -0.76
N ILE A 98 5.97 8.22 -0.97
CA ILE A 98 4.80 7.34 -1.11
C ILE A 98 4.83 6.27 -0.03
N VAL A 99 3.72 6.07 0.69
CA VAL A 99 3.60 4.99 1.69
C VAL A 99 2.63 3.90 1.24
N GLY A 100 3.16 2.69 1.08
CA GLY A 100 2.38 1.48 0.82
C GLY A 100 2.02 1.31 -0.65
N ARG A 101 0.87 0.66 -0.92
CA ARG A 101 0.33 0.42 -2.28
C ARG A 101 1.26 -0.34 -3.22
N CYS A 102 2.18 -1.14 -2.66
CA CYS A 102 3.19 -1.88 -3.41
C CYS A 102 4.04 -0.96 -4.31
N ALA A 103 4.24 0.30 -3.90
CA ALA A 103 4.94 1.30 -4.70
C ALA A 103 6.38 0.85 -5.01
N GLU A 104 7.05 0.16 -4.07
CA GLU A 104 8.38 -0.41 -4.28
C GLU A 104 8.40 -1.42 -5.44
N TYR A 105 7.36 -2.24 -5.57
CA TYR A 105 7.25 -3.20 -6.66
C TYR A 105 6.81 -2.55 -7.97
N VAL A 106 5.87 -1.59 -7.91
CA VAL A 106 5.37 -0.85 -9.08
C VAL A 106 6.46 -0.03 -9.74
N LEU A 107 7.39 0.52 -8.95
CA LEU A 107 8.48 1.40 -9.38
C LEU A 107 9.85 0.71 -9.41
N LYS A 108 9.91 -0.63 -9.31
CA LYS A 108 11.17 -1.40 -9.20
C LYS A 108 12.18 -1.18 -10.35
N ASP A 109 11.70 -0.70 -11.50
CA ASP A 109 12.50 -0.47 -12.71
C ASP A 109 12.84 1.02 -12.90
N TYR A 110 12.58 1.88 -11.89
CA TYR A 110 12.88 3.31 -11.91
C TYR A 110 14.19 3.59 -11.16
N ASP A 111 15.14 4.27 -11.81
CA ASP A 111 16.45 4.59 -11.22
C ASP A 111 16.40 5.68 -10.15
N ASN A 112 15.32 6.46 -10.08
CA ASN A 112 15.13 7.60 -9.18
C ASN A 112 14.30 7.25 -7.94
N VAL A 113 14.30 5.98 -7.51
CA VAL A 113 13.49 5.48 -6.40
C VAL A 113 14.37 4.88 -5.31
N LEU A 114 14.10 5.27 -4.07
CA LEU A 114 14.65 4.65 -2.87
C LEU A 114 13.50 4.05 -2.05
N SER A 115 13.52 2.75 -1.86
CA SER A 115 12.51 1.98 -1.14
C SER A 115 12.97 1.60 0.26
N VAL A 116 12.14 1.86 1.27
CA VAL A 116 12.52 1.67 2.69
C VAL A 116 11.44 0.88 3.43
N LEU A 117 11.83 -0.21 4.08
CA LEU A 117 10.97 -1.00 4.95
C LEU A 117 11.13 -0.58 6.42
N ILE A 118 10.18 0.19 6.94
CA ILE A 118 10.19 0.55 8.37
C ILE A 118 9.57 -0.58 9.23
N HIS A 119 10.37 -1.08 10.18
CA HIS A 119 9.97 -2.07 11.18
C HIS A 119 10.44 -1.67 12.60
N ALA A 120 9.82 -2.27 13.62
CA ALA A 120 10.15 -2.04 15.02
C ALA A 120 9.76 -3.28 15.84
N PRO A 121 10.27 -3.44 17.08
CA PRO A 121 9.78 -4.47 18.00
C PRO A 121 8.25 -4.41 18.18
N LEU A 122 7.62 -5.56 18.39
CA LEU A 122 6.16 -5.65 18.53
C LEU A 122 5.63 -4.82 19.69
N ASP A 123 6.32 -4.84 20.83
CA ASP A 123 5.92 -4.08 22.03
C ASP A 123 5.84 -2.57 21.75
N PHE A 124 6.82 -2.03 21.02
CA PHE A 124 6.80 -0.64 20.55
C PHE A 124 5.61 -0.39 19.61
N CYS A 125 5.35 -1.33 18.69
CA CYS A 125 4.23 -1.21 17.77
C CYS A 125 2.88 -1.23 18.49
N TYR A 126 2.74 -2.03 19.56
CA TYR A 126 1.54 -2.08 20.38
C TYR A 126 1.38 -0.78 21.17
N GLU A 127 2.43 -0.28 21.82
CA GLU A 127 2.40 1.02 22.50
C GLU A 127 1.91 2.14 21.56
N LYS A 128 2.51 2.26 20.38
CA LYS A 128 2.12 3.29 19.38
C LYS A 128 0.76 3.03 18.74
N ALA A 129 0.27 1.80 18.74
CA ALA A 129 -1.09 1.49 18.31
C ALA A 129 -2.11 1.93 19.37
N ALA A 130 -1.85 1.68 20.66
CA ALA A 130 -2.72 2.06 21.77
C ALA A 130 -2.97 3.58 21.83
N GLU A 131 -1.99 4.40 21.41
CA GLU A 131 -2.15 5.85 21.30
C GLU A 131 -3.20 6.27 20.24
N LYS A 132 -3.52 5.41 19.28
CA LYS A 132 -4.35 5.73 18.10
C LYS A 132 -5.70 5.04 18.08
N VAL A 133 -5.86 3.95 18.82
CA VAL A 133 -7.10 3.18 18.88
C VAL A 133 -7.49 2.91 20.32
N SER A 134 -8.79 2.91 20.61
CA SER A 134 -9.32 2.63 21.94
C SER A 134 -9.36 1.12 22.23
N LEU A 135 -8.25 0.42 22.03
CA LEU A 135 -8.08 -1.02 22.28
C LEU A 135 -6.89 -1.24 23.22
N THR A 136 -6.94 -2.27 24.05
CA THR A 136 -5.86 -2.59 25.00
C THR A 136 -5.62 -4.11 25.09
N GLY A 137 -4.48 -4.49 25.67
CA GLY A 137 -4.12 -5.89 25.92
C GLY A 137 -4.25 -6.76 24.67
N ARG A 138 -4.88 -7.93 24.83
CA ARG A 138 -5.03 -8.91 23.75
C ARG A 138 -5.81 -8.39 22.54
N GLU A 139 -6.82 -7.54 22.74
CA GLU A 139 -7.61 -6.99 21.64
C GLU A 139 -6.76 -6.07 20.76
N LEU A 140 -5.84 -5.31 21.36
CA LEU A 140 -4.89 -4.47 20.65
C LEU A 140 -3.88 -5.32 19.87
N GLU A 141 -3.34 -6.37 20.49
CA GLU A 141 -2.42 -7.30 19.83
C GLU A 141 -3.07 -7.96 18.61
N ASP A 142 -4.28 -8.51 18.79
CA ASP A 142 -5.06 -9.13 17.71
C ASP A 142 -5.38 -8.13 16.59
N TYR A 143 -5.70 -6.88 16.94
CA TYR A 143 -5.90 -5.81 15.98
C TYR A 143 -4.64 -5.54 15.15
N VAL A 144 -3.48 -5.32 15.80
CA VAL A 144 -2.22 -5.01 15.11
C VAL A 144 -1.78 -6.19 14.24
N ASN A 145 -1.87 -7.41 14.76
CA ASN A 145 -1.53 -8.63 14.03
C ASN A 145 -2.43 -8.82 12.80
N ARG A 146 -3.74 -8.58 12.95
CA ARG A 146 -4.69 -8.61 11.83
C ARG A 146 -4.33 -7.58 10.76
N ILE A 147 -4.03 -6.33 11.12
CA ILE A 147 -3.64 -5.30 10.15
C ILE A 147 -2.33 -5.65 9.43
N ASN A 148 -1.33 -6.17 10.15
CA ASN A 148 -0.07 -6.58 9.54
C ASN A 148 -0.28 -7.73 8.54
N ARG A 149 -1.06 -8.74 8.93
CA ARG A 149 -1.43 -9.84 8.04
C ARG A 149 -2.16 -9.35 6.78
N GLN A 150 -3.09 -8.41 6.94
CA GLN A 150 -3.82 -7.82 5.82
C GLN A 150 -2.91 -7.10 4.83
N LYS A 151 -1.88 -6.40 5.32
CA LYS A 151 -0.86 -5.74 4.47
C LYS A 151 0.02 -6.76 3.74
N GLU A 152 0.41 -7.81 4.43
CA GLU A 152 1.20 -8.90 3.85
C GLU A 152 0.43 -9.65 2.75
N GLU A 153 -0.83 -10.00 3.02
CA GLU A 153 -1.72 -10.67 2.04
C GLU A 153 -1.94 -9.79 0.81
N TYR A 154 -2.19 -8.49 1.01
CA TYR A 154 -2.30 -7.52 -0.09
C TYR A 154 -1.03 -7.44 -0.94
N HIS A 155 0.13 -7.29 -0.30
CA HIS A 155 1.41 -7.22 -0.99
C HIS A 155 1.71 -8.52 -1.76
N MET A 156 1.54 -9.68 -1.12
CA MET A 156 1.73 -10.99 -1.75
C MET A 156 0.79 -11.18 -2.96
N PHE A 157 -0.46 -10.74 -2.85
CA PHE A 157 -1.46 -10.87 -3.91
C PHE A 157 -1.06 -10.10 -5.18
N TYR A 158 -0.57 -8.86 -5.04
CA TYR A 158 -0.25 -7.98 -6.17
C TYR A 158 1.21 -8.04 -6.65
N THR A 159 2.15 -8.45 -5.79
CA THR A 159 3.59 -8.51 -6.14
C THR A 159 4.10 -9.94 -6.31
N GLY A 160 3.41 -10.91 -5.70
CA GLY A 160 3.89 -12.29 -5.57
C GLY A 160 5.07 -12.46 -4.61
N ARG A 161 5.47 -11.40 -3.87
CA ARG A 161 6.64 -11.38 -2.99
C ARG A 161 6.26 -11.23 -1.50
N PRO A 162 7.02 -11.81 -0.56
CA PRO A 162 6.80 -11.59 0.87
C PRO A 162 7.05 -10.13 1.26
N TRP A 163 6.13 -9.53 2.03
CA TRP A 163 6.22 -8.12 2.38
C TRP A 163 7.42 -7.77 3.28
N TYR A 164 7.81 -8.67 4.18
CA TYR A 164 8.91 -8.45 5.12
C TYR A 164 10.29 -8.91 4.61
N ASP A 165 10.39 -9.33 3.36
CA ASP A 165 11.67 -9.72 2.79
C ASP A 165 12.49 -8.46 2.48
N ALA A 166 13.56 -8.24 3.25
CA ALA A 166 14.45 -7.08 3.12
C ALA A 166 15.05 -6.95 1.71
N ARG A 167 15.15 -8.04 0.93
CA ARG A 167 15.65 -8.02 -0.46
C ARG A 167 14.71 -7.31 -1.44
N ASN A 168 13.48 -7.00 -1.03
CA ASN A 168 12.56 -6.19 -1.82
C ASN A 168 12.76 -4.68 -1.63
N TYR A 169 13.66 -4.27 -0.73
CA TYR A 169 13.88 -2.89 -0.34
C TYR A 169 15.36 -2.52 -0.39
N ASP A 170 15.65 -1.22 -0.50
CA ASP A 170 17.02 -0.71 -0.47
C ASP A 170 17.53 -0.55 0.98
N LEU A 171 16.62 -0.32 1.93
CA LEU A 171 16.92 -0.13 3.35
C LEU A 171 15.82 -0.71 4.25
N CYS A 172 16.20 -1.24 5.42
CA CYS A 172 15.30 -1.69 6.48
C CYS A 172 15.76 -1.23 7.86
#